data_AF-A0A915EGZ9-F1
#
_entry.id   AF-A0A915EGZ9-F1
#
_cell.length_a   1.000
_cell.length_b   1.000
_cell.length_c   1.000
_cell.angle_alpha   90.00
_cell.angle_beta   90.00
_cell.angle_gamma   90.00
#
_symmetry.space_group_name_H-M   'P 1'
#
loop_
_entity.id
_entity.type
_entity.pdbx_description
1 polymer ?
#
loop_
_entity_poly.entity_id
_entity_poly.type
_entity_poly.pdbx_seq_one_letter_code
_entity_poly.pdbx_strand_id
1 'polypeptide(L)' 'MVNLAMFKFDRALELALKSNSHLDTVLGYRQRFLEQTGRRETDPKFLKHLSQVEIDWPHIREKIQEDEEKERRAR' A
#
# COMPACT_ATOMS: atom_id res chain seq x y z
N MET A 1 -4.95 2.98 -7.49
CA MET A 1 -3.93 1.89 -7.48
C MET A 1 -2.73 2.06 -8.44
N VAL A 2 -2.66 3.08 -9.30
CA VAL A 2 -1.65 3.19 -10.38
C VAL A 2 -0.18 3.22 -9.91
N ASN A 3 0.13 3.87 -8.79
CA ASN A 3 1.53 4.01 -8.33
C ASN A 3 2.12 2.70 -7.80
N LEU A 4 1.29 1.82 -7.21
CA LEU A 4 1.74 0.49 -6.78
C LEU A 4 2.04 -0.40 -7.98
N ALA A 5 1.21 -0.35 -9.03
CA ALA A 5 1.44 -1.09 -10.27
C ALA A 5 2.72 -0.68 -11.02
N MET A 6 3.17 0.57 -10.84
CA MET A 6 4.42 1.08 -11.40
C MET A 6 5.63 0.94 -10.46
N PHE A 7 5.50 0.21 -9.34
CA PHE A 7 6.53 0.08 -8.30
C PHE A 7 7.03 1.42 -7.71
N LYS A 8 6.22 2.48 -7.80
CA LYS A 8 6.53 3.82 -7.25
C LYS A 8 6.12 3.91 -5.79
N PHE A 9 6.77 3.09 -4.94
CA PHE A 9 6.39 2.94 -3.53
C PHE A 9 6.49 4.24 -2.72
N ASP A 10 7.55 5.05 -2.89
CA ASP A 10 7.67 6.34 -2.19
C ASP A 10 6.51 7.28 -2.51
N ARG A 11 6.16 7.38 -3.80
CA ARG A 11 5.06 8.23 -4.24
C ARG A 11 3.71 7.70 -3.75
N ALA A 12 3.53 6.38 -3.73
CA ALA A 12 2.34 5.75 -3.19
C ALA A 12 2.21 6.02 -1.67
N LEU A 13 3.32 5.95 -0.93
CA LEU A 13 3.37 6.26 0.51
C LEU A 13 3.00 7.71 0.78
N GLU A 14 3.60 8.66 0.05
CA GLU A 14 3.25 10.09 0.18
C GLU A 14 1.77 10.36 -0.06
N LEU A 15 1.19 9.75 -1.10
CA LEU A 15 -0.22 9.92 -1.41
C LEU A 15 -1.10 9.32 -0.34
N ALA A 16 -0.77 8.12 0.15
CA ALA A 16 -1.50 7.46 1.22
C ALA A 16 -1.48 8.27 2.53
N LEU A 17 -0.33 8.87 2.86
CA LEU A 17 -0.21 9.77 4.01
C LEU A 17 -1.02 11.07 3.82
N LYS A 18 -1.05 11.61 2.59
CA LYS A 18 -1.80 12.84 2.28
C LYS A 18 -3.31 12.64 2.29
N SER A 19 -3.80 11.52 1.77
CA SER A 19 -5.22 11.17 1.76
C SER A 19 -5.67 10.45 3.05
N ASN A 20 -4.73 10.15 3.95
CA ASN A 20 -4.95 9.34 5.15
C ASN A 20 -5.72 8.03 4.86
N SER A 21 -5.40 7.38 3.74
CA SER A 21 -6.08 6.17 3.27
C SER A 21 -5.09 5.25 2.55
N HIS A 22 -5.36 3.95 2.56
CA HIS A 22 -4.57 2.90 1.90
C HIS A 22 -3.10 2.82 2.34
N LEU A 23 -2.77 3.34 3.52
CA LEU A 23 -1.42 3.23 4.08
C LEU A 23 -1.06 1.76 4.34
N ASP A 24 -1.98 1.02 4.95
CA ASP A 24 -1.96 -0.44 5.11
C ASP A 24 -1.69 -1.16 3.78
N THR A 25 -2.42 -0.79 2.73
CA THR A 25 -2.23 -1.35 1.39
C THR A 25 -0.83 -1.09 0.85
N VAL A 26 -0.35 0.16 0.91
CA VAL A 26 0.99 0.50 0.38
C VAL A 26 2.09 -0.25 1.14
N LEU A 27 2.01 -0.30 2.46
CA LEU A 27 2.97 -1.00 3.31
C LEU A 27 2.95 -2.52 3.07
N GLY A 28 1.76 -3.11 2.96
CA GLY A 28 1.59 -4.53 2.66
C GLY A 28 2.19 -4.91 1.31
N TYR A 29 1.89 -4.17 0.24
CA TYR A 29 2.47 -4.44 -1.08
C TYR A 29 3.98 -4.26 -1.10
N ARG A 30 4.51 -3.28 -0.35
CA ARG A 30 5.96 -3.11 -0.19
C ARG A 30 6.60 -4.31 0.51
N GLN A 31 6.02 -4.78 1.62
CA GLN A 31 6.50 -5.94 2.36
C GLN A 31 6.53 -7.19 1.47
N ARG A 32 5.43 -7.44 0.75
CA ARG A 32 5.31 -8.59 -0.16
C ARG A 32 6.33 -8.53 -1.30
N PHE A 33 6.55 -7.34 -1.89
CA PHE A 33 7.57 -7.14 -2.93
C PHE A 33 8.98 -7.47 -2.42
N LEU A 34 9.30 -7.05 -1.19
CA LEU A 34 10.60 -7.32 -0.59
C LEU A 34 10.78 -8.80 -0.27
N GLU A 35 9.78 -9.47 0.32
CA GLU A 35 9.81 -10.91 0.55
C GLU A 35 10.03 -11.70 -0.74
N GLN A 36 9.29 -11.36 -1.81
CA GLN A 36 9.41 -12.02 -3.11
C GLN A 36 10.79 -11.83 -3.75
N THR A 37 11.49 -10.74 -3.43
CA THR A 37 12.84 -10.47 -3.91
C THR A 37 13.93 -10.93 -2.95
N GLY A 38 13.57 -11.61 -1.85
CA GLY A 38 14.51 -12.07 -0.82
C GLY A 38 15.15 -10.93 -0.03
N ARG A 39 14.52 -9.76 -0.01
CA ARG A 39 14.99 -8.54 0.66
C ARG A 39 14.18 -8.25 1.91
N ARG A 40 14.73 -7.42 2.78
CA ARG A 40 14.05 -6.90 3.97
C ARG A 40 13.90 -5.39 3.83
N GLU A 41 12.91 -4.82 4.52
CA GLU A 41 12.73 -3.38 4.52
C GLU A 41 13.88 -2.71 5.27
N THR A 42 14.51 -1.73 4.64
CA THR A 42 15.62 -0.95 5.20
C THR A 42 15.31 0.54 5.19
N ASP A 43 14.26 0.97 4.50
CA ASP A 43 13.88 2.37 4.44
C ASP A 43 13.24 2.79 5.78
N PRO A 44 13.81 3.79 6.49
CA PRO A 44 13.30 4.25 7.78
C PRO A 44 11.86 4.76 7.72
N LYS A 45 11.43 5.33 6.59
CA LYS A 45 10.06 5.81 6.43
C LYS A 45 9.10 4.64 6.48
N PHE A 46 9.37 3.58 5.73
CA PHE A 46 8.50 2.39 5.70
C PHE A 46 8.52 1.66 7.04
N LEU A 47 9.69 1.48 7.66
CA LEU A 47 9.82 0.84 8.97
C LEU A 47 9.02 1.55 10.06
N LYS A 48 9.08 2.89 10.09
CA LYS A 48 8.32 3.68 11.05
C LYS A 48 6.82 3.39 10.95
N HIS A 49 6.27 3.40 9.74
CA HIS A 49 4.83 3.20 9.55
C HIS A 49 4.42 1.72 9.68
N LEU A 50 5.29 0.77 9.30
CA LEU A 50 5.06 -0.67 9.53
C LEU A 50 4.88 -1.01 11.01
N SER A 51 5.59 -0.32 11.90
CA SER A 51 5.41 -0.52 13.35
C SER A 51 4.09 0.03 13.90
N GLN A 52 3.41 0.90 13.14
CA GLN A 52 2.21 1.61 13.57
C GLN A 52 0.93 1.08 12.92
N VAL A 53 1.04 0.23 11.89
CA VAL A 53 -0.07 -0.21 11.06
C VAL A 53 -0.08 -1.73 11.00
N GLU A 54 -1.22 -2.32 11.34
CA GLU A 54 -1.46 -3.74 11.14
C GLU A 54 -1.82 -4.02 9.67
N ILE A 55 -1.16 -5.01 9.06
CA ILE A 55 -1.40 -5.41 7.67
C ILE A 55 -2.35 -6.60 7.67
N ASP A 56 -3.64 -6.31 7.49
CA ASP A 56 -4.69 -7.31 7.30
C ASP A 56 -5.02 -7.46 5.80
N TRP A 57 -4.49 -8.52 5.18
CA TRP A 57 -4.65 -8.78 3.75
C TRP A 57 -6.10 -9.02 3.29
N PRO A 58 -6.93 -9.81 4.00
CA PRO A 58 -8.38 -9.87 3.76
C PRO A 58 -9.02 -8.48 3.66
N HIS A 59 -8.83 -7.63 4.66
CA HIS A 59 -9.42 -6.28 4.70
C HIS A 59 -8.89 -5.36 3.59
N ILE A 60 -7.57 -5.43 3.32
CA ILE A 60 -6.94 -4.69 2.22
C ILE A 60 -7.57 -5.06 0.87
N ARG A 61 -7.87 -6.35 0.63
CA ARG A 61 -8.47 -6.80 -0.63
C ARG A 61 -9.90 -6.28 -0.78
N GLU A 62 -10.70 -6.31 0.27
CA GLU A 62 -12.06 -5.78 0.26
C GLU A 62 -12.06 -4.28 -0.06
N LYS A 63 -11.21 -3.48 0.61
CA LYS A 63 -11.05 -2.05 0.30
C LYS A 63 -10.67 -1.77 -1.15
N ILE A 64 -9.70 -2.52 -1.67
CA ILE A 64 -9.27 -2.36 -3.08
C ILE A 64 -10.44 -2.62 -4.02
N GLN A 65 -11.21 -3.69 -3.79
CA GLN A 65 -12.36 -4.01 -4.63
C GLN A 65 -13.42 -2.91 -4.56
N GLU A 66 -13.73 -2.41 -3.37
CA GLU A 66 -14.67 -1.29 -3.22
C GLU A 66 -14.21 -0.03 -3.96
N ASP A 67 -12.93 0.31 -3.88
CA ASP A 67 -12.38 1.50 -4.57
C ASP A 67 -12.39 1.32 -6.08
N GLU A 68 -12.04 0.14 -6.58
CA GLU A 68 -12.10 -0.18 -8.00
C GLU A 68 -13.53 -0.15 -8.54
N GLU A 69 -14.51 -0.59 -7.75
CA GLU A 69 -15.92 -0.45 -8.09
C GLU A 69 -16.37 1.00 -8.11
N LYS A 70 -15.98 1.81 -7.12
CA LYS A 70 -16.28 3.24 -7.08
C LYS A 70 -15.67 3.99 -8.26
N GLU A 71 -14.39 3.74 -8.57
CA GLU A 71 -13.71 4.31 -9.74
C GLU A 71 -14.39 3.91 -11.05
N ARG A 72 -14.86 2.66 -11.16
CA ARG A 72 -15.59 2.18 -12.34
C ARG A 72 -16.96 2.84 -12.51
N ARG A 73 -17.69 3.06 -11.41
CA ARG A 73 -19.01 3.72 -11.43
C ARG A 73 -18.92 5.24 -11.65
N ALA A 74 -17.79 5.85 -11.29
CA ALA A 74 -17.53 7.27 -11.49
C ALA A 74 -17.00 7.61 -12.90
N ARG A 75 -16.80 6.60 -13.76
CA ARG A 75 -16.43 6.73 -15.17
C ARG A 75 -17.66 6.59 -16.07
#